data_AF-A0A1M6QET0-F1
#
_entry.id   AF-A0A1M6QET0-F1
#
_cell.length_a   1.000
_cell.length_b   1.000
_cell.length_c   1.000
_cell.angle_alpha   90.00
_cell.angle_beta   90.00
_cell.angle_gamma   90.00
#
_symmetry.space_group_name_H-M   'P 1'
#
loop_
_entity.id
_entity.type
_entity.pdbx_description
1 polymer ?
#
loop_
_entity_poly.entity_id
_entity_poly.type
_entity_poly.pdbx_seq_one_letter_code
_entity_poly.pdbx_strand_id
1 'polypeptide(L)'
;MFRYTIIPAAIVLASCSTSSKLNSPVSLPDAIRTLPPDAVAGMSHKGRKAFIELMPKHEGVDTTARTLHYYSDSPERYPDPSSMFFLRLFEDESGRTIAASHTARPHGIGTSPSESDTLVYRLEKGQWINITSTAIPEQTRTWWFKFNQVPSPCGPYLKDTLKNEKAVYRIGNPAGYLSWKDNAFRLSTSTL
;
A
#
# COMPACT_ATOMS: atom_id res chain seq x y z
N MET A 1 -16.39 -39.96 -50.48
CA MET A 1 -15.73 -40.08 -49.16
C MET A 1 -15.21 -38.70 -48.79
N PHE A 2 -15.99 -37.92 -48.05
CA PHE A 2 -15.66 -36.53 -47.72
C PHE A 2 -14.80 -36.49 -46.45
N ARG A 3 -13.62 -35.86 -46.53
CA ARG A 3 -12.74 -35.59 -45.40
C ARG A 3 -13.14 -34.24 -44.79
N TYR A 4 -13.56 -34.24 -43.53
CA TYR A 4 -13.75 -33.03 -42.74
C TYR A 4 -12.44 -32.65 -42.06
N THR A 5 -11.90 -31.49 -42.42
CA THR A 5 -10.77 -30.86 -41.72
C THR A 5 -11.35 -29.99 -40.60
N ILE A 6 -11.12 -30.39 -39.34
CA ILE A 6 -11.45 -29.57 -38.18
C ILE A 6 -10.31 -28.58 -37.97
N ILE A 7 -10.59 -27.29 -38.13
CA ILE A 7 -9.68 -26.20 -37.75
C ILE A 7 -10.02 -25.83 -36.29
N PRO A 8 -9.08 -25.91 -35.33
CA PRO A 8 -9.35 -25.44 -33.98
C PRO A 8 -9.35 -23.90 -33.97
N ALA A 9 -10.48 -23.32 -33.57
CA ALA A 9 -10.57 -21.90 -33.28
C ALA A 9 -9.73 -21.59 -32.03
N ALA A 10 -8.64 -20.85 -32.22
CA ALA A 10 -7.89 -20.27 -31.12
C ALA A 10 -8.75 -19.16 -30.47
N ILE A 11 -9.32 -19.44 -29.31
CA ILE A 11 -9.95 -18.43 -28.46
C ILE A 11 -8.81 -17.60 -27.86
N VAL A 12 -8.57 -16.42 -28.44
CA VAL A 12 -7.75 -15.38 -27.82
C VAL A 12 -8.58 -14.78 -26.69
N LEU A 13 -8.35 -15.23 -25.46
CA LEU A 13 -8.85 -14.55 -24.27
C LEU A 13 -8.08 -13.23 -24.13
N ALA A 14 -8.63 -12.17 -24.70
CA ALA A 14 -8.24 -10.82 -24.36
C ALA A 14 -8.57 -10.60 -22.88
N SER A 15 -7.56 -10.66 -22.01
CA SER A 15 -7.66 -10.19 -20.64
C SER A 15 -7.77 -8.67 -20.67
N CYS A 16 -8.98 -8.16 -20.87
CA CYS A 16 -9.32 -6.80 -20.53
C CYS A 16 -9.13 -6.65 -19.01
N SER A 17 -8.02 -6.02 -18.60
CA SER A 17 -7.85 -5.46 -17.27
C SER A 17 -8.84 -4.31 -17.11
N THR A 18 -10.12 -4.65 -16.95
CA THR A 18 -11.11 -3.71 -16.44
C THR A 18 -10.67 -3.41 -15.02
N SER A 19 -10.16 -2.21 -14.76
CA SER A 19 -10.09 -1.70 -13.40
C SER A 19 -11.55 -1.58 -12.95
N SER A 20 -12.07 -2.66 -12.36
CA SER A 20 -13.41 -2.66 -11.80
C SER A 20 -13.48 -1.50 -10.83
N LYS A 21 -14.30 -0.50 -11.16
CA LYS A 21 -14.59 0.62 -10.28
C LYS A 21 -15.08 0.00 -8.98
N LEU A 22 -14.26 0.08 -7.93
CA LEU A 22 -14.60 -0.45 -6.61
C LEU A 22 -15.94 0.15 -6.18
N ASN A 23 -16.87 -0.67 -5.69
CA ASN A 23 -18.22 -0.27 -5.21
C ASN A 23 -18.21 0.50 -3.87
N SER A 24 -17.04 0.60 -3.26
CA SER A 24 -16.83 1.06 -1.90
C SER A 24 -17.36 2.48 -1.71
N PRO A 25 -18.12 2.72 -0.63
CA PRO A 25 -18.83 3.99 -0.43
C PRO A 25 -17.92 5.16 -0.03
N VAL A 26 -16.63 4.92 0.23
CA VAL A 26 -15.71 5.92 0.81
C VAL A 26 -14.67 6.33 -0.22
N SER A 27 -14.62 7.61 -0.57
CA SER A 27 -13.57 8.11 -1.46
C SER A 27 -12.19 8.08 -0.77
N LEU A 28 -11.09 8.07 -1.54
CA LEU A 28 -9.75 8.19 -0.95
C LEU A 28 -9.60 9.44 -0.05
N PRO A 29 -10.08 10.63 -0.45
CA PRO A 29 -10.07 11.82 0.42
C PRO A 29 -10.85 11.64 1.73
N ASP A 30 -11.99 10.94 1.70
CA ASP A 30 -12.78 10.69 2.90
C ASP A 30 -12.08 9.68 3.82
N ALA A 31 -11.43 8.66 3.27
CA ALA A 31 -10.62 7.74 4.05
C ALA A 31 -9.46 8.45 4.75
N ILE A 32 -8.74 9.33 4.04
CA ILE A 32 -7.65 10.14 4.62
C ILE A 32 -8.11 10.95 5.85
N ARG A 33 -9.35 11.48 5.82
CA ARG A 33 -9.91 12.29 6.92
C ARG A 33 -10.47 11.46 8.06
N THR A 34 -10.94 10.25 7.79
CA THR A 34 -11.68 9.41 8.77
C THR A 34 -10.84 8.29 9.36
N LEU A 35 -9.70 7.96 8.76
CA LEU A 35 -8.79 6.94 9.27
C LEU A 35 -8.30 7.30 10.68
N PRO A 36 -8.13 6.30 11.56
CA PRO A 36 -7.57 6.48 12.89
C PRO A 36 -6.19 7.16 12.88
N PRO A 37 -5.82 7.91 13.94
CA PRO A 37 -4.53 8.61 14.04
C PRO A 37 -3.29 7.76 13.81
N ASP A 38 -3.33 6.50 14.23
CA ASP A 38 -2.25 5.52 14.07
C ASP A 38 -2.06 5.09 12.61
N ALA A 39 -3.08 5.21 11.75
CA ALA A 39 -2.94 4.92 10.32
C ALA A 39 -1.89 5.80 9.63
N VAL A 40 -1.61 6.97 10.21
CA VAL A 40 -0.56 7.93 9.82
C VAL A 40 0.52 8.05 10.91
N ALA A 41 0.68 7.01 11.74
CA ALA A 41 1.51 7.02 12.94
C ALA A 41 2.91 7.55 12.64
N GLY A 42 3.23 8.59 13.41
CA GLY A 42 4.51 9.27 13.46
C GLY A 42 4.76 10.33 12.39
N MET A 43 3.80 10.62 11.50
CA MET A 43 3.79 11.95 10.90
C MET A 43 3.78 12.96 12.05
N SER A 44 4.58 14.02 11.98
CA SER A 44 4.48 15.09 12.96
C SER A 44 3.05 15.67 12.97
N HIS A 45 2.61 16.27 14.07
CA HIS A 45 1.28 16.91 14.10
C HIS A 45 1.13 17.95 12.98
N LYS A 46 2.20 18.71 12.72
CA LYS A 46 2.29 19.67 11.61
C LYS A 46 2.19 18.96 10.25
N GLY A 47 2.91 17.86 10.08
CA GLY A 47 2.89 17.04 8.86
C GLY A 47 1.54 16.43 8.56
N ARG A 48 0.86 15.92 9.58
CA ARG A 48 -0.51 15.41 9.46
C ARG A 48 -1.50 16.50 9.09
N LYS A 49 -1.37 17.69 9.68
CA LYS A 49 -2.21 18.85 9.33
C LYS A 49 -1.99 19.27 7.87
N ALA A 50 -0.73 19.43 7.46
CA ALA A 50 -0.36 19.75 6.08
C ALA A 50 -0.84 18.67 5.09
N PHE A 51 -0.72 17.39 5.46
CA PHE A 51 -1.23 16.26 4.70
C PHE A 51 -2.73 16.39 4.46
N ILE A 52 -3.53 16.62 5.52
CA ILE A 52 -4.98 16.77 5.40
C ILE A 52 -5.37 18.01 4.56
N GLU A 53 -4.64 19.12 4.70
CA GLU A 53 -4.90 20.37 3.97
C GLU A 53 -4.56 20.28 2.48
N LEU A 54 -3.49 19.58 2.11
CA LEU A 54 -3.04 19.43 0.72
C LEU A 54 -3.85 18.39 -0.05
N MET A 55 -4.49 17.44 0.64
CA MET A 55 -5.34 16.43 0.01
C MET A 55 -6.74 16.99 -0.32
N PRO A 56 -7.28 16.75 -1.53
CA PRO A 56 -6.84 15.77 -2.52
C PRO A 56 -5.96 16.33 -3.66
N LYS A 57 -5.49 17.58 -3.57
CA LYS A 57 -4.84 18.29 -4.67
C LYS A 57 -3.37 17.90 -4.89
N HIS A 58 -2.83 17.00 -4.07
CA HIS A 58 -1.44 16.59 -4.13
C HIS A 58 -1.17 15.69 -5.34
N GLU A 59 -0.03 15.87 -6.00
CA GLU A 59 0.36 15.16 -7.24
C GLU A 59 0.40 13.63 -7.08
N GLY A 60 0.72 13.16 -5.88
CA GLY A 60 0.74 11.72 -5.55
C GLY A 60 -0.64 11.09 -5.38
N VAL A 61 -1.74 11.84 -5.50
CA VAL A 61 -3.11 11.31 -5.37
C VAL A 61 -3.63 10.86 -6.73
N ASP A 62 -3.88 9.56 -6.87
CA ASP A 62 -4.67 9.00 -7.95
C ASP A 62 -6.06 8.61 -7.41
N THR A 63 -7.05 9.45 -7.70
CA THR A 63 -8.44 9.20 -7.30
C THR A 63 -9.08 8.04 -8.07
N THR A 64 -8.59 7.75 -9.28
CA THR A 64 -9.07 6.65 -10.13
C THR A 64 -8.56 5.32 -9.60
N ALA A 65 -7.26 5.23 -9.32
CA ALA A 65 -6.65 4.06 -8.69
C ALA A 65 -6.86 4.02 -7.16
N ARG A 66 -7.53 5.03 -6.58
CA ARG A 66 -7.77 5.22 -5.14
C ARG A 66 -6.51 4.99 -4.31
N THR A 67 -5.43 5.59 -4.78
CA THR A 67 -4.07 5.40 -4.28
C THR A 67 -3.44 6.75 -3.99
N LEU A 68 -2.71 6.83 -2.88
CA LEU A 68 -1.71 7.84 -2.61
C LEU A 68 -0.34 7.20 -2.84
N HIS A 69 0.29 7.57 -3.95
CA HIS A 69 1.56 7.02 -4.40
C HIS A 69 2.71 7.35 -3.47
N TYR A 70 2.65 8.52 -2.85
CA TYR A 70 3.65 9.04 -1.95
C TYR A 70 3.19 10.42 -1.48
N TYR A 71 3.45 10.75 -0.22
CA TYR A 71 3.35 12.11 0.31
C TYR A 71 4.68 12.53 0.91
N SER A 72 4.97 13.83 0.89
CA SER A 72 6.11 14.45 1.56
C SER A 72 5.69 15.83 2.04
N ASP A 73 5.85 16.12 3.32
CA ASP A 73 5.55 17.43 3.92
C ASP A 73 6.78 18.34 4.04
N SER A 74 7.96 17.92 3.56
CA SER A 74 9.16 18.75 3.68
C SER A 74 9.03 20.04 2.88
N PRO A 75 9.26 21.21 3.53
CA PRO A 75 9.39 22.48 2.83
C PRO A 75 10.73 22.61 2.09
N GLU A 76 11.66 21.68 2.31
CA GLU A 76 12.97 21.65 1.65
C GLU A 76 12.90 20.91 0.31
N ARG A 77 13.89 21.15 -0.55
CA ARG A 77 14.03 20.53 -1.88
C ARG A 77 14.00 18.99 -1.84
N TYR A 78 14.29 18.40 -0.68
CA TYR A 78 14.29 16.96 -0.47
C TYR A 78 13.21 16.55 0.53
N PRO A 79 12.58 15.39 0.34
CA PRO A 79 11.59 14.84 1.25
C PRO A 79 12.02 14.80 2.70
N ASP A 80 11.09 15.07 3.62
CA ASP A 80 11.32 14.77 5.03
C ASP A 80 11.25 13.25 5.08
N PRO A 81 12.34 12.59 5.51
CA PRO A 81 12.37 11.15 5.48
C PRO A 81 11.29 10.49 6.38
N SER A 82 10.72 11.24 7.34
CA SER A 82 9.60 10.81 8.18
C SER A 82 8.23 10.80 7.47
N SER A 83 8.18 11.24 6.21
CA SER A 83 6.93 11.59 5.54
C SER A 83 6.56 10.67 4.38
N MET A 84 7.39 9.67 4.07
CA MET A 84 7.09 8.66 3.06
C MET A 84 5.87 7.82 3.44
N PHE A 85 4.69 8.27 3.01
CA PHE A 85 3.41 7.63 3.31
C PHE A 85 2.74 7.12 2.03
N PHE A 86 2.41 5.83 2.03
CA PHE A 86 1.65 5.17 0.99
C PHE A 86 0.29 4.80 1.56
N LEU A 87 -0.77 5.03 0.80
CA LEU A 87 -2.13 4.59 1.17
C LEU A 87 -2.83 4.07 -0.08
N ARG A 88 -3.54 2.96 0.04
CA ARG A 88 -4.43 2.50 -1.01
C ARG A 88 -5.74 1.99 -0.44
N LEU A 89 -6.81 2.27 -1.16
CA LEU A 89 -8.12 1.65 -0.91
C LEU A 89 -8.33 0.46 -1.85
N PHE A 90 -8.78 -0.64 -1.26
CA PHE A 90 -9.16 -1.87 -1.95
C PHE A 90 -10.59 -2.25 -1.55
N GLU A 91 -11.10 -3.30 -2.18
CA GLU A 91 -12.24 -4.05 -1.67
C GLU A 91 -11.81 -5.46 -1.34
N ASP A 92 -12.39 -5.99 -0.27
CA ASP A 92 -12.35 -7.44 -0.08
C ASP A 92 -13.38 -8.16 -0.95
N GLU A 93 -13.34 -9.49 -0.88
CA GLU A 93 -14.20 -10.39 -1.67
C GLU A 93 -15.69 -10.22 -1.35
N SER A 94 -16.03 -9.57 -0.21
CA SER A 94 -17.40 -9.23 0.18
C SER A 94 -17.77 -7.78 -0.19
N GLY A 95 -16.92 -7.06 -0.92
CA GLY A 95 -17.13 -5.67 -1.32
C GLY A 95 -16.90 -4.65 -0.19
N ARG A 96 -16.28 -5.04 0.94
CA ARG A 96 -16.00 -4.11 2.03
C ARG A 96 -14.73 -3.32 1.75
N THR A 97 -14.74 -2.04 2.11
CA THR A 97 -13.57 -1.17 1.94
C THR A 97 -12.42 -1.61 2.83
N ILE A 98 -11.25 -1.81 2.24
CA ILE A 98 -9.98 -2.02 2.93
C ILE A 98 -9.09 -0.80 2.68
N ALA A 99 -8.44 -0.29 3.72
CA ALA A 99 -7.40 0.73 3.61
C ALA A 99 -6.08 0.12 4.09
N ALA A 100 -5.07 0.08 3.23
CA ALA A 100 -3.72 -0.33 3.63
C ALA A 100 -2.78 0.86 3.55
N SER A 101 -2.11 1.16 4.66
CA SER A 101 -1.14 2.23 4.76
C SER A 101 0.24 1.71 5.12
N HIS A 102 1.27 2.40 4.63
CA HIS A 102 2.66 2.12 4.97
C HIS A 102 3.46 3.42 5.12
N THR A 103 4.25 3.52 6.18
CA THR A 103 5.20 4.61 6.42
C THR A 103 6.63 4.07 6.31
N ALA A 104 7.41 4.52 5.33
CA ALA A 104 8.78 4.01 5.12
C ALA A 104 9.84 4.67 6.04
N ARG A 105 9.51 4.85 7.32
CA ARG A 105 10.36 5.53 8.33
C ARG A 105 11.74 4.93 8.52
N PRO A 106 11.92 3.59 8.55
CA PRO A 106 13.25 3.02 8.76
C PRO A 106 14.24 3.51 7.71
N HIS A 107 13.76 3.63 6.47
CA HIS A 107 14.54 4.17 5.39
C HIS A 107 14.87 5.64 5.60
N GLY A 108 13.87 6.41 6.03
CA GLY A 108 14.03 7.84 6.09
C GLY A 108 14.86 8.35 7.28
N ILE A 109 14.50 7.94 8.50
CA ILE A 109 15.06 8.53 9.73
C ILE A 109 16.00 7.58 10.48
N GLY A 110 16.17 6.35 9.99
CA GLY A 110 17.07 5.34 10.56
C GLY A 110 16.51 4.62 11.79
N THR A 111 15.20 4.68 12.02
CA THR A 111 14.54 3.90 13.08
C THR A 111 14.48 2.42 12.70
N SER A 112 14.51 1.53 13.68
CA SER A 112 14.28 0.11 13.42
C SER A 112 12.90 -0.12 12.79
N PRO A 113 12.77 -1.02 11.78
CA PRO A 113 11.48 -1.41 11.24
C PRO A 113 10.53 -1.93 12.31
N SER A 114 9.27 -1.50 12.22
CA SER A 114 8.22 -1.81 13.19
C SER A 114 6.95 -2.26 12.50
N GLU A 115 6.18 -3.15 13.14
CA GLU A 115 4.84 -3.52 12.65
C GLU A 115 3.89 -2.31 12.62
N SER A 116 4.15 -1.29 13.45
CA SER A 116 3.39 -0.03 13.43
C SER A 116 3.60 0.78 12.15
N ASP A 117 4.60 0.45 11.34
CA ASP A 117 4.88 1.15 10.08
C ASP A 117 3.91 0.73 8.96
N THR A 118 3.17 -0.37 9.14
CA THR A 118 2.24 -0.90 8.13
C THR A 118 0.93 -1.29 8.78
N LEU A 119 -0.16 -0.64 8.39
CA LEU A 119 -1.47 -0.87 9.00
C LEU A 119 -2.53 -1.16 7.93
N VAL A 120 -3.45 -2.05 8.26
CA VAL A 120 -4.57 -2.43 7.41
C VAL A 120 -5.85 -2.27 8.21
N TYR A 121 -6.79 -1.51 7.65
CA TYR A 121 -8.10 -1.28 8.22
C TYR A 121 -9.19 -1.80 7.30
N ARG A 122 -10.28 -2.28 7.90
CA ARG A 122 -11.53 -2.58 7.21
C ARG A 122 -12.61 -1.63 7.71
N LEU A 123 -13.41 -1.11 6.79
CA LEU A 123 -14.59 -0.32 7.15
C LEU A 123 -15.75 -1.24 7.50
N GLU A 124 -16.18 -1.21 8.76
CA GLU A 124 -17.32 -1.99 9.26
C GLU A 124 -18.33 -1.05 9.92
N LYS A 125 -19.56 -1.03 9.42
CA LYS A 125 -20.66 -0.21 9.97
C LYS A 125 -20.26 1.27 10.18
N GLY A 126 -19.47 1.83 9.27
CA GLY A 126 -19.00 3.22 9.32
C GLY A 126 -17.78 3.46 10.21
N GLN A 127 -17.18 2.42 10.78
CA GLN A 127 -15.98 2.52 11.63
C GLN A 127 -14.81 1.76 11.01
N TRP A 128 -13.61 2.32 11.13
CA TRP A 128 -12.38 1.66 10.71
C TRP A 128 -11.88 0.71 11.79
N ILE A 129 -11.80 -0.57 11.47
CA ILE A 129 -11.30 -1.62 12.35
C ILE A 129 -9.91 -2.02 11.89
N ASN A 130 -8.92 -1.93 12.78
CA ASN A 130 -7.56 -2.39 12.49
C ASN A 130 -7.55 -3.93 12.41
N ILE A 131 -7.23 -4.46 11.23
CA ILE A 131 -7.17 -5.90 10.94
C ILE A 131 -5.75 -6.35 10.56
N THR A 132 -4.74 -5.52 10.80
CA THR A 132 -3.34 -5.74 10.38
C THR A 132 -2.83 -7.12 10.75
N SER A 133 -3.06 -7.56 12.00
CA SER A 133 -2.59 -8.85 12.50
C SER A 133 -3.18 -10.04 11.75
N THR A 134 -4.42 -9.90 11.26
CA THR A 134 -5.11 -10.93 10.47
C THR A 134 -4.89 -10.79 8.97
N ALA A 135 -4.60 -9.58 8.49
CA ALA A 135 -4.44 -9.28 7.08
C ALA A 135 -3.01 -9.53 6.58
N ILE A 136 -1.98 -9.19 7.37
CA ILE A 136 -0.58 -9.30 6.97
C ILE A 136 0.08 -10.47 7.70
N PRO A 137 0.76 -11.40 6.97
CA PRO A 137 1.54 -12.47 7.59
C PRO A 137 2.57 -11.94 8.58
N GLU A 138 2.58 -12.50 9.80
CA GLU A 138 3.40 -12.04 10.93
C GLU A 138 4.87 -11.82 10.57
N GLN A 139 5.48 -12.78 9.87
CA GLN A 139 6.89 -12.74 9.47
C GLN A 139 7.26 -11.60 8.50
N THR A 140 6.26 -10.88 7.97
CA THR A 140 6.46 -9.80 7.00
C THR A 140 6.07 -8.42 7.53
N ARG A 141 5.49 -8.29 8.73
CA ARG A 141 4.92 -7.01 9.19
C ARG A 141 5.92 -5.87 9.35
N THR A 142 7.22 -6.18 9.45
CA THR A 142 8.32 -5.20 9.52
C THR A 142 8.97 -4.91 8.17
N TRP A 143 8.41 -5.42 7.07
CA TRP A 143 8.92 -5.19 5.72
C TRP A 143 8.53 -3.80 5.19
N TRP A 144 9.18 -3.38 4.11
CA TRP A 144 8.67 -2.26 3.32
C TRP A 144 7.54 -2.74 2.41
N PHE A 145 6.58 -1.86 2.14
CA PHE A 145 5.44 -2.14 1.27
C PHE A 145 5.17 -0.99 0.30
N LYS A 146 4.92 -1.31 -0.97
CA LYS A 146 4.46 -0.34 -1.98
C LYS A 146 3.00 -0.62 -2.35
N PHE A 147 2.08 -0.22 -1.48
CA PHE A 147 0.64 -0.41 -1.72
C PHE A 147 0.11 0.37 -2.93
N ASN A 148 0.88 1.29 -3.50
CA ASN A 148 0.50 1.98 -4.72
C ASN A 148 0.57 1.12 -5.99
N GLN A 149 1.09 -0.10 -5.90
CA GLN A 149 1.11 -1.08 -7.00
C GLN A 149 0.28 -2.31 -6.62
N VAL A 150 -0.31 -2.99 -7.61
CA VAL A 150 -1.03 -4.25 -7.42
C VAL A 150 -0.57 -5.26 -8.47
N PRO A 151 -0.07 -6.45 -8.07
CA PRO A 151 0.16 -6.86 -6.68
C PRO A 151 1.27 -6.01 -6.04
N SER A 152 1.15 -5.71 -4.74
CA SER A 152 2.00 -4.76 -4.02
C SER A 152 3.37 -5.36 -3.72
N PRO A 153 4.47 -4.85 -4.30
CA PRO A 153 5.79 -5.37 -4.00
C PRO A 153 6.14 -5.06 -2.55
N CYS A 154 6.85 -6.00 -1.93
CA CYS A 154 7.28 -5.92 -0.54
C CYS A 154 8.61 -6.66 -0.34
N GLY A 155 9.31 -6.34 0.75
CA GLY A 155 10.55 -7.01 1.07
C GLY A 155 11.21 -6.50 2.35
N PRO A 156 12.29 -7.14 2.80
CA PRO A 156 12.97 -6.73 4.01
C PRO A 156 13.66 -5.37 3.82
N TYR A 157 13.69 -4.59 4.90
CA TYR A 157 14.67 -3.51 5.02
C TYR A 157 16.05 -4.10 5.25
N LEU A 158 17.08 -3.48 4.67
CA LEU A 158 18.47 -3.82 4.91
C LEU A 158 19.07 -2.84 5.89
N LYS A 159 19.63 -3.35 6.99
CA LYS A 159 20.38 -2.55 7.95
C LYS A 159 21.72 -2.15 7.34
N ASP A 160 22.07 -0.89 7.49
CA ASP A 160 23.35 -0.31 7.11
C ASP A 160 23.84 0.61 8.23
N THR A 161 25.12 0.98 8.21
CA THR A 161 25.72 1.85 9.22
C THR A 161 26.44 2.99 8.54
N LEU A 162 26.01 4.21 8.83
CA LEU A 162 26.72 5.40 8.34
C LEU A 162 28.11 5.48 8.95
N LYS A 163 29.02 6.23 8.32
CA LYS A 163 30.40 6.44 8.81
C LYS A 163 30.48 7.01 10.24
N ASN A 164 29.40 7.62 10.74
CA ASN A 164 29.27 8.14 12.10
C ASN A 164 28.59 7.14 13.07
N GLU A 165 28.60 5.84 12.75
CA GLU A 165 28.03 4.75 13.55
C GLU A 165 26.50 4.79 13.74
N LYS A 166 25.81 5.73 13.09
CA LYS A 166 24.35 5.76 13.10
C LYS A 166 23.80 4.65 12.21
N ALA A 167 22.98 3.77 12.80
CA ALA A 167 22.23 2.78 12.04
C ALA A 167 21.25 3.48 11.09
N VAL A 168 21.21 3.02 9.84
CA VAL A 168 20.21 3.41 8.86
C VAL A 168 19.63 2.16 8.24
N TYR A 169 18.42 2.25 7.71
CA TYR A 169 17.84 1.17 6.94
C TYR A 169 17.66 1.64 5.49
N ARG A 170 17.75 0.70 4.56
CA ARG A 170 17.46 0.96 3.15
C ARG A 170 16.45 -0.07 2.63
N ILE A 171 15.67 0.34 1.64
CA ILE A 171 14.75 -0.56 0.94
C ILE A 171 15.59 -1.63 0.23
N GLY A 172 15.42 -2.90 0.63
CA GLY A 172 16.05 -4.04 -0.03
C GLY A 172 15.36 -4.40 -1.35
N ASN A 173 15.86 -5.44 -2.02
CA ASN A 173 15.19 -5.99 -3.20
C ASN A 173 13.80 -6.55 -2.82
N PRO A 174 12.80 -6.47 -3.73
CA PRO A 174 11.51 -7.13 -3.52
C PRO A 174 11.71 -8.63 -3.27
N ALA A 175 11.13 -9.13 -2.18
CA ALA A 175 11.13 -10.55 -1.84
C ALA A 175 9.82 -11.24 -2.28
N GLY A 176 8.79 -10.46 -2.61
CA GLY A 176 7.54 -10.95 -3.15
C GLY A 176 6.52 -9.84 -3.39
N TYR A 177 5.31 -10.26 -3.75
CA TYR A 177 4.19 -9.39 -4.04
C TYR A 177 2.97 -9.79 -3.22
N LEU A 178 2.36 -8.83 -2.52
CA LEU A 178 1.11 -9.01 -1.81
C LEU A 178 -0.10 -8.75 -2.71
N SER A 179 -1.12 -9.59 -2.61
CA SER A 179 -2.43 -9.35 -3.21
C SER A 179 -3.52 -9.72 -2.21
N TRP A 180 -4.64 -8.99 -2.23
CA TRP A 180 -5.77 -9.30 -1.37
C TRP A 180 -6.47 -10.58 -1.88
N LYS A 181 -6.54 -11.62 -1.05
CA LYS A 181 -7.17 -12.91 -1.36
C LYS A 181 -7.48 -13.69 -0.08
N ASP A 182 -8.62 -14.38 -0.05
CA ASP A 182 -9.07 -15.19 1.09
C ASP A 182 -9.10 -14.37 2.41
N ASN A 183 -9.68 -13.16 2.35
CA ASN A 183 -9.77 -12.19 3.45
C ASN A 183 -8.43 -11.68 4.06
N ALA A 184 -7.29 -11.94 3.42
CA ALA A 184 -5.98 -11.48 3.87
C ALA A 184 -5.11 -11.04 2.68
N PHE A 185 -3.99 -10.39 2.95
CA PHE A 185 -2.94 -10.22 1.94
C PHE A 185 -2.14 -11.52 1.82
N ARG A 186 -2.12 -12.11 0.63
CA ARG A 186 -1.34 -13.30 0.30
C ARG A 186 -0.04 -12.90 -0.36
N LEU A 187 1.06 -13.43 0.18
CA LEU A 187 2.40 -13.27 -0.39
C LEU A 187 2.61 -14.29 -1.50
N SER A 188 2.86 -13.80 -2.70
CA SER A 188 3.44 -14.57 -3.80
C SER A 188 4.93 -14.28 -3.88
N THR A 189 5.75 -15.33 -3.89
CA THR A 189 7.21 -15.25 -4.11
C THR A 189 7.58 -15.37 -5.59
N SER A 190 6.60 -15.49 -6.48
CA SER A 190 6.88 -15.57 -7.92
C SER A 190 7.32 -14.20 -8.43
N THR A 191 8.50 -14.13 -9.04
CA THR A 191 8.91 -13.01 -9.89
C THR A 191 7.91 -12.90 -11.04
N LEU A 192 7.28 -11.73 -11.17
CA LEU A 192 6.51 -11.35 -12.36
C LEU A 192 7.40 -11.33 -13.60
#